data_AF-A0AAD3ZWE6-F1
#
_entry.id   AF-A0AAD3ZWE6-F1
#
_cell.length_a   1.000
_cell.length_b   1.000
_cell.length_c   1.000
_cell.angle_alpha   90.00
_cell.angle_beta   90.00
_cell.angle_gamma   90.00
#
_symmetry.space_group_name_H-M   'P 1'
#
loop_
_entity.id
_entity.type
_entity.pdbx_description
1 polymer ?
#
loop_
_entity_poly.entity_id
_entity_poly.type
_entity_poly.pdbx_seq_one_letter_code
_entity_poly.pdbx_strand_id
1 'polypeptide(L)'
;MKYVVPLLLIIISYLLALGLDCNEYSILFSVITLFLSLYLLSANNIVKYGVVLPLFFLPIFYFSSGMQYGHPNLGVIASVMETNNQEMFEFLGDIPVINLILNLLLFVLFIFYLVKIKTEPGKLKIVLGLVVLIFSPIYAFYHHIYISGGHYIKEHRSLLASETQAPNWQILSVQPKYRNYVVIIGESMRKDYLSAYGYPIDTTPFLRQTKGLLVDGYISTAPNTAISLPRTLAISDGLHIQPTDNFITLANKAGFETVWISNQGFLGKYDTAISSIAVRSDKKFFLKKGGFNSSDHYDSELLPIFTEQLAQKSEKPRLFVLHLMGSHPKFCDRVKQDIYHLKDKQLSCYLSSYHETDHLIAQVVNDLKATQQSFSLVYFSDHGLNDHIKGPGSKLTHGNQFRSNYEVPFVRISSDDKRHHVLKKTISAYYFLPFFSRWIGVETRQLKPFSWKQAGKNVRVFNWSKMIPISQLKADPADIVSQKS
;
A
#
# COMPACT_ATOMS: atom_id res chain seq x y z
N MET A 1 -30.14 4.60 -39.30
CA MET A 1 -30.36 3.74 -38.12
C MET A 1 -29.70 2.35 -38.19
N LYS A 2 -29.70 1.63 -39.33
CA LYS A 2 -29.15 0.25 -39.42
C LYS A 2 -27.69 0.09 -38.96
N TYR A 3 -26.81 1.08 -39.18
CA TYR A 3 -25.40 1.02 -38.78
C TYR A 3 -25.09 1.70 -37.44
N VAL A 4 -26.05 2.44 -36.89
CA VAL A 4 -25.85 3.23 -35.65
C VAL A 4 -25.90 2.33 -34.42
N VAL A 5 -26.78 1.33 -34.40
CA VAL A 5 -26.93 0.40 -33.27
C VAL A 5 -25.69 -0.47 -33.07
N PRO A 6 -25.13 -1.15 -34.09
CA PRO A 6 -23.92 -1.96 -33.90
C PRO A 6 -22.71 -1.12 -33.47
N LEU A 7 -22.53 0.07 -34.06
CA LEU A 7 -21.44 0.97 -33.70
C LEU A 7 -21.52 1.40 -32.23
N LEU A 8 -22.71 1.77 -31.76
CA LEU A 8 -22.90 2.18 -30.36
C LEU A 8 -22.63 1.03 -29.38
N LEU A 9 -23.08 -0.19 -29.71
CA LEU A 9 -22.78 -1.37 -28.90
C LEU A 9 -21.28 -1.66 -28.85
N ILE A 10 -20.57 -1.54 -29.97
CA ILE A 10 -19.10 -1.68 -30.00
C ILE A 10 -18.43 -0.66 -29.09
N ILE A 11 -18.87 0.61 -29.11
CA ILE A 11 -18.32 1.66 -28.24
C ILE A 11 -18.54 1.33 -26.76
N ILE A 12 -19.76 0.92 -26.37
CA ILE A 12 -20.06 0.50 -24.99
C ILE A 12 -19.17 -0.69 -24.59
N SER A 13 -19.09 -1.70 -25.44
CA SER A 13 -18.28 -2.89 -25.21
C SER A 13 -16.78 -2.57 -25.08
N TYR A 14 -16.28 -1.64 -25.89
CA TYR A 14 -14.89 -1.18 -25.82
C TYR A 14 -14.59 -0.44 -24.53
N LEU A 15 -15.44 0.52 -24.14
CA LEU A 15 -15.29 1.23 -22.88
C LEU A 15 -15.34 0.26 -21.69
N LEU A 16 -16.32 -0.65 -21.64
CA LEU A 16 -16.40 -1.65 -20.57
C LEU A 16 -15.18 -2.58 -20.55
N ALA A 17 -14.73 -3.06 -21.71
CA ALA A 17 -13.56 -3.93 -21.79
C ALA A 17 -12.28 -3.24 -21.29
N LEU A 18 -12.12 -1.94 -21.61
CA LEU A 18 -11.00 -1.14 -21.11
C LEU A 18 -11.09 -0.92 -19.59
N GLY A 19 -12.23 -0.46 -19.09
CA GLY A 19 -12.37 -0.06 -17.70
C GLY A 19 -12.40 -1.22 -16.71
N LEU A 20 -12.71 -2.45 -17.15
CA LEU A 20 -12.69 -3.61 -16.27
C LEU A 20 -11.33 -4.30 -16.19
N ASP A 21 -10.41 -4.03 -17.13
CA ASP A 21 -9.03 -4.54 -17.20
C ASP A 21 -8.87 -5.99 -16.72
N CYS A 22 -9.78 -6.86 -17.18
CA CYS A 22 -9.74 -8.28 -16.89
C CYS A 22 -8.69 -8.91 -17.82
N ASN A 23 -7.42 -8.83 -17.41
CA ASN A 23 -6.21 -9.35 -18.08
C ASN A 23 -6.24 -10.86 -18.43
N GLU A 24 -7.38 -11.54 -18.22
CA GLU A 24 -7.63 -12.92 -18.61
C GLU A 24 -7.82 -13.07 -20.13
N TYR A 25 -8.27 -12.01 -20.82
CA TYR A 25 -8.60 -12.06 -22.25
C TYR A 25 -7.95 -10.92 -23.04
N SER A 26 -7.75 -11.13 -24.35
CA SER A 26 -7.38 -10.02 -25.24
C SER A 26 -8.51 -8.98 -25.31
N ILE A 27 -8.17 -7.69 -25.45
CA ILE A 27 -9.17 -6.62 -25.55
C ILE A 27 -10.18 -6.88 -26.67
N LEU A 28 -9.72 -7.44 -27.79
CA LEU A 28 -10.56 -7.80 -28.93
C LEU A 28 -11.60 -8.86 -28.55
N PHE A 29 -11.19 -9.92 -27.84
CA PHE A 29 -12.10 -10.96 -27.38
C PHE A 29 -13.14 -10.39 -26.41
N SER A 30 -12.71 -9.58 -25.44
CA SER A 30 -13.58 -8.90 -24.48
C SER A 30 -14.63 -8.01 -25.15
N VAL A 31 -14.23 -7.25 -26.18
CA VAL A 31 -15.15 -6.41 -26.96
C VAL A 31 -16.17 -7.26 -27.70
N ILE A 32 -15.73 -8.34 -28.35
CA ILE A 32 -16.60 -9.23 -29.12
C ILE A 32 -17.64 -9.90 -28.21
N THR A 33 -17.24 -10.45 -27.06
CA THR A 33 -18.17 -11.13 -26.16
C THR A 33 -19.19 -10.17 -25.58
N LEU A 34 -18.77 -8.97 -25.13
CA LEU A 34 -19.69 -7.93 -24.66
C LEU A 34 -20.65 -7.46 -25.74
N PHE A 35 -20.14 -7.25 -26.96
CA PHE A 35 -20.96 -6.80 -28.08
C PHE A 35 -22.04 -7.82 -28.40
N LEU A 36 -21.66 -9.09 -28.52
CA LEU A 36 -22.59 -10.19 -28.79
C LEU A 36 -23.61 -10.34 -27.66
N SER A 37 -23.19 -10.29 -26.39
CA SER A 37 -24.11 -10.35 -25.25
C SER A 37 -25.11 -9.20 -25.26
N LEU A 38 -24.66 -7.95 -25.38
CA LEU A 38 -25.55 -6.77 -25.41
C LEU A 38 -26.48 -6.80 -26.64
N TYR A 39 -25.97 -7.18 -27.80
CA TYR A 39 -26.79 -7.30 -29.01
C TYR A 39 -27.90 -8.34 -28.82
N LEU A 40 -27.56 -9.55 -28.36
CA LEU A 40 -28.51 -10.66 -28.23
C LEU A 40 -29.51 -10.46 -27.07
N LEU A 41 -29.11 -9.81 -25.98
CA LEU A 41 -29.96 -9.58 -24.80
C LEU A 41 -30.87 -8.35 -24.94
N SER A 42 -30.59 -7.45 -25.89
CA SER A 42 -31.40 -6.24 -26.15
C SER A 42 -32.78 -6.51 -26.77
N ALA A 43 -33.08 -7.78 -27.04
CA ALA A 43 -34.30 -8.30 -27.65
C ALA A 43 -35.58 -8.03 -26.85
N ASN A 44 -35.44 -8.08 -25.53
CA ASN A 44 -36.57 -8.20 -24.62
C ASN A 44 -36.38 -7.23 -23.46
N ASN A 45 -37.38 -6.37 -23.23
CA ASN A 45 -37.33 -5.41 -22.14
C ASN A 45 -37.21 -6.08 -20.76
N ILE A 46 -37.86 -7.23 -20.56
CA ILE A 46 -37.75 -8.01 -19.32
C ILE A 46 -36.29 -8.43 -19.10
N VAL A 47 -35.59 -8.88 -20.14
CA VAL A 47 -34.17 -9.26 -20.05
C VAL A 47 -33.27 -8.04 -19.85
N LYS A 48 -33.54 -6.93 -20.55
CA LYS A 48 -32.77 -5.68 -20.39
C LYS A 48 -32.85 -5.14 -18.96
N TYR A 49 -34.05 -5.03 -18.41
CA TYR A 49 -34.26 -4.45 -17.08
C TYR A 49 -34.05 -5.46 -15.95
N GLY A 50 -34.37 -6.73 -16.17
CA GLY A 50 -34.26 -7.79 -15.15
C GLY A 50 -32.89 -8.48 -15.08
N VAL A 51 -32.10 -8.46 -16.15
CA VAL A 51 -30.77 -9.12 -16.20
C VAL A 51 -29.66 -8.14 -16.54
N VAL A 52 -29.76 -7.43 -17.65
CA VAL A 52 -28.64 -6.58 -18.14
C VAL A 52 -28.40 -5.40 -17.20
N LEU A 53 -29.42 -4.64 -16.84
CA LEU A 53 -29.28 -3.51 -15.91
C LEU A 53 -28.61 -3.90 -14.58
N PRO A 54 -29.12 -4.89 -13.80
CA PRO A 54 -28.51 -5.23 -12.53
C PRO A 54 -27.08 -5.78 -12.65
N LEU A 55 -26.77 -6.56 -13.70
CA LEU A 55 -25.41 -7.09 -13.89
C LEU A 55 -24.40 -6.05 -14.37
N PHE A 56 -24.82 -5.00 -15.06
CA PHE A 56 -23.91 -3.99 -15.60
C PHE A 56 -23.82 -2.75 -14.72
N PHE A 57 -24.75 -2.55 -13.78
CA PHE A 57 -24.76 -1.39 -12.88
C PHE A 57 -23.42 -1.23 -12.16
N LEU A 58 -23.01 -2.24 -11.37
CA LEU A 58 -21.78 -2.16 -10.58
C LEU A 58 -20.52 -2.05 -11.46
N PRO A 59 -20.33 -2.84 -12.54
CA PRO A 59 -19.22 -2.67 -13.49
C PRO A 59 -19.10 -1.26 -14.09
N ILE A 60 -20.23 -0.61 -14.42
CA ILE A 60 -20.21 0.74 -14.99
C ILE A 60 -19.70 1.75 -13.96
N PHE A 61 -20.22 1.73 -12.73
CA PHE A 61 -19.71 2.62 -11.67
C PHE A 61 -18.24 2.33 -11.33
N TYR A 62 -17.80 1.07 -11.47
CA TYR A 62 -16.42 0.68 -11.26
C TYR A 62 -15.44 1.15 -12.35
N PHE A 63 -15.93 1.48 -13.56
CA PHE A 63 -15.09 1.81 -14.73
C PHE A 63 -13.92 2.75 -14.39
N SER A 64 -14.18 3.84 -13.68
CA SER A 64 -13.14 4.83 -13.36
C SER A 64 -12.05 4.26 -12.47
N SER A 65 -12.43 3.45 -11.49
CA SER A 65 -11.49 2.76 -10.60
C SER A 65 -10.72 1.69 -11.35
N GLY A 66 -11.37 0.93 -12.23
CA GLY A 66 -10.69 -0.12 -12.98
C GLY A 66 -9.72 0.39 -14.05
N MET A 67 -9.98 1.56 -14.64
CA MET A 67 -9.01 2.28 -15.49
C MET A 67 -7.72 2.65 -14.72
N GLN A 68 -7.83 2.91 -13.42
CA GLN A 68 -6.73 3.39 -12.58
C GLN A 68 -5.99 2.24 -11.86
N TYR A 69 -6.75 1.28 -11.32
CA TYR A 69 -6.28 0.26 -10.39
C TYR A 69 -6.42 -1.17 -10.92
N GLY A 70 -6.96 -1.34 -12.13
CA GLY A 70 -7.20 -2.63 -12.78
C GLY A 70 -8.49 -3.31 -12.30
N HIS A 71 -8.68 -4.59 -12.65
CA HIS A 71 -9.81 -5.40 -12.15
C HIS A 71 -9.92 -5.42 -10.60
N PRO A 72 -11.10 -5.77 -10.03
CA PRO A 72 -11.26 -5.90 -8.58
C PRO A 72 -10.25 -6.86 -7.95
N ASN A 73 -9.25 -6.30 -7.27
CA ASN A 73 -8.14 -7.04 -6.66
C ASN A 73 -8.12 -6.82 -5.15
N LEU A 74 -7.20 -7.49 -4.45
CA LEU A 74 -7.15 -7.42 -2.98
C LEU A 74 -6.93 -5.98 -2.49
N GLY A 75 -6.12 -5.19 -3.19
CA GLY A 75 -5.86 -3.79 -2.84
C GLY A 75 -7.14 -2.94 -2.91
N VAL A 76 -7.87 -3.04 -4.02
CA VAL A 76 -9.15 -2.33 -4.21
C VAL A 76 -10.20 -2.76 -3.18
N ILE A 77 -10.32 -4.08 -2.94
CA ILE A 77 -11.26 -4.60 -1.94
C ILE A 77 -10.87 -4.13 -0.53
N ALA A 78 -9.59 -4.21 -0.17
CA ALA A 78 -9.09 -3.76 1.12
C ALA A 78 -9.35 -2.26 1.30
N SER A 79 -9.09 -1.42 0.29
CA SER A 79 -9.44 -0.01 0.35
C SER A 79 -10.93 0.18 0.63
N VAL A 80 -11.85 -0.44 -0.12
CA VAL A 80 -13.30 -0.28 0.12
C VAL A 80 -13.75 -0.80 1.50
N MET A 81 -13.14 -1.87 2.01
CA MET A 81 -13.58 -2.53 3.24
C MET A 81 -12.93 -1.97 4.50
N GLU A 82 -11.69 -1.49 4.41
CA GLU A 82 -10.97 -0.83 5.52
C GLU A 82 -11.29 0.66 5.59
N THR A 83 -11.91 1.22 4.54
CA THR A 83 -12.13 2.68 4.46
C THR A 83 -12.98 3.25 5.58
N ASN A 84 -12.37 4.19 6.30
CA ASN A 84 -13.05 5.39 6.75
C ASN A 84 -13.42 6.27 5.52
N ASN A 85 -14.39 7.18 5.69
CA ASN A 85 -14.85 8.04 4.59
C ASN A 85 -13.71 8.81 3.89
N GLN A 86 -12.60 9.14 4.58
CA GLN A 86 -11.52 9.94 4.02
C GLN A 86 -10.66 9.19 3.01
N GLU A 87 -10.23 7.97 3.30
CA GLU A 87 -9.46 7.15 2.34
C GLU A 87 -10.27 6.86 1.07
N MET A 88 -11.59 6.70 1.19
CA MET A 88 -12.47 6.50 0.05
C MET A 88 -12.49 7.76 -0.82
N PHE A 89 -12.62 8.94 -0.21
CA PHE A 89 -12.57 10.20 -0.94
C PHE A 89 -11.19 10.50 -1.53
N GLU A 90 -10.11 10.08 -0.89
CA GLU A 90 -8.74 10.18 -1.43
C GLU A 90 -8.58 9.26 -2.65
N PHE A 91 -8.97 7.99 -2.54
CA PHE A 91 -8.93 7.03 -3.63
C PHE A 91 -9.76 7.47 -4.84
N LEU A 92 -10.93 8.08 -4.60
CA LEU A 92 -11.77 8.68 -5.65
C LEU A 92 -11.18 9.99 -6.20
N GLY A 93 -10.53 10.80 -5.35
CA GLY A 93 -9.89 12.07 -5.74
C GLY A 93 -8.61 11.90 -6.57
N ASP A 94 -8.01 10.71 -6.52
CA ASP A 94 -6.87 10.30 -7.32
C ASP A 94 -7.25 9.91 -8.76
N ILE A 95 -8.53 9.66 -9.02
CA ILE A 95 -9.01 9.29 -10.36
C ILE A 95 -8.85 10.48 -11.33
N PRO A 96 -8.16 10.29 -12.48
CA PRO A 96 -8.06 11.32 -13.51
C PRO A 96 -9.43 11.80 -14.01
N VAL A 97 -9.59 13.12 -14.21
CA VAL A 97 -10.85 13.72 -14.69
C VAL A 97 -11.31 13.11 -16.02
N ILE A 98 -10.39 12.76 -16.90
CA ILE A 98 -10.72 12.07 -18.17
C ILE A 98 -11.43 10.74 -17.93
N ASN A 99 -11.04 9.97 -16.91
CA ASN A 99 -11.69 8.70 -16.58
C ASN A 99 -13.10 8.93 -16.03
N LEU A 100 -13.35 10.03 -15.30
CA LEU A 100 -14.69 10.42 -14.86
C LEU A 100 -15.59 10.81 -16.04
N ILE A 101 -15.06 11.57 -17.01
CA ILE A 101 -15.77 11.94 -18.23
C ILE A 101 -16.13 10.70 -19.06
N LEU A 102 -15.19 9.77 -19.23
CA LEU A 102 -15.42 8.51 -19.94
C LEU A 102 -16.45 7.62 -19.24
N ASN A 103 -16.47 7.60 -17.90
CA ASN A 103 -17.48 6.89 -17.13
C ASN A 103 -18.88 7.50 -17.34
N LEU A 104 -19.00 8.83 -17.27
CA LEU A 104 -20.26 9.51 -17.55
C LEU A 104 -20.76 9.23 -18.97
N LEU A 105 -19.86 9.26 -19.95
CA LEU A 105 -20.17 8.89 -21.34
C LEU A 105 -20.69 7.44 -21.41
N LEU A 106 -19.98 6.49 -20.79
CA LEU A 106 -20.39 5.08 -20.73
C LEU A 106 -21.79 4.93 -20.11
N PHE A 107 -22.05 5.61 -18.99
CA PHE A 107 -23.35 5.61 -18.32
C PHE A 107 -24.46 6.14 -19.24
N VAL A 108 -24.25 7.29 -19.90
CA VAL A 108 -25.23 7.87 -20.83
C VAL A 108 -25.50 6.93 -22.02
N LEU A 109 -24.45 6.35 -22.61
CA LEU A 109 -24.58 5.39 -23.71
C LEU A 109 -25.32 4.12 -23.27
N PHE A 110 -25.08 3.64 -22.04
CA PHE A 110 -25.76 2.48 -21.50
C PHE A 110 -27.25 2.74 -21.23
N ILE A 111 -27.61 3.91 -20.69
CA ILE A 111 -29.02 4.33 -20.56
C ILE A 111 -29.69 4.43 -21.92
N PHE A 112 -29.00 5.01 -22.92
CA PHE A 112 -29.49 5.05 -24.30
C PHE A 112 -29.74 3.64 -24.86
N TYR A 113 -28.81 2.70 -24.62
CA TYR A 113 -28.98 1.30 -24.97
C TYR A 113 -30.25 0.70 -24.34
N LEU A 114 -30.48 0.88 -23.04
CA LEU A 114 -31.64 0.32 -22.36
C LEU A 114 -32.96 0.82 -22.96
N VAL A 115 -33.06 2.12 -23.25
CA VAL A 115 -34.30 2.79 -23.66
C VAL A 115 -34.56 2.69 -25.17
N LYS A 116 -33.53 2.88 -25.99
CA LYS A 116 -33.69 3.10 -27.45
C LYS A 116 -33.32 1.90 -28.29
N ILE A 117 -32.43 1.01 -27.82
CA ILE A 117 -32.04 -0.17 -28.59
C ILE A 117 -33.07 -1.29 -28.38
N LYS A 118 -33.62 -1.75 -29.51
CA LYS A 118 -34.43 -2.97 -29.61
C LYS A 118 -33.89 -3.78 -30.77
N THR A 119 -33.63 -5.05 -30.52
CA THR A 119 -33.28 -6.05 -31.54
C THR A 119 -34.38 -7.11 -31.58
N GLU A 120 -34.41 -7.94 -32.61
CA GLU A 120 -35.38 -9.05 -32.72
C GLU A 120 -34.72 -10.43 -32.83
N PRO A 121 -33.82 -10.84 -31.92
CA PRO A 121 -33.30 -12.19 -31.89
C PRO A 121 -34.33 -13.16 -31.27
N GLY A 122 -34.49 -14.35 -31.85
CA GLY A 122 -35.37 -15.40 -31.33
C GLY A 122 -34.93 -15.96 -29.97
N LYS A 123 -35.79 -16.72 -29.28
CA LYS A 123 -35.54 -17.25 -27.92
C LYS A 123 -34.19 -17.96 -27.76
N LEU A 124 -33.78 -18.78 -28.74
CA LEU A 124 -32.48 -19.47 -28.75
C LEU A 124 -31.28 -18.51 -28.72
N LYS A 125 -31.41 -17.37 -29.40
CA LYS A 125 -30.37 -16.34 -29.48
C LYS A 125 -30.23 -15.57 -28.16
N ILE A 126 -31.31 -15.42 -27.38
CA ILE A 126 -31.25 -14.86 -26.02
C ILE A 126 -30.45 -15.80 -25.09
N VAL A 127 -30.71 -17.12 -25.18
CA VAL A 127 -29.94 -18.12 -24.43
C VAL A 127 -28.46 -18.06 -24.81
N LEU A 128 -28.15 -17.96 -26.11
CA LEU A 128 -26.78 -17.76 -26.57
C LEU A 128 -26.15 -16.48 -26.00
N GLY A 129 -26.91 -15.38 -25.92
CA GLY A 129 -26.46 -14.13 -25.31
C GLY A 129 -26.07 -14.28 -23.84
N LEU A 130 -26.83 -15.06 -23.08
CA LEU A 130 -26.51 -15.41 -21.69
C LEU A 130 -25.26 -16.29 -21.58
N VAL A 131 -25.12 -17.29 -22.47
CA VAL A 131 -23.93 -18.15 -22.50
C VAL A 131 -22.68 -17.34 -22.83
N VAL A 132 -22.74 -16.45 -23.82
CA VAL A 132 -21.61 -15.57 -24.18
C VAL A 132 -21.26 -14.62 -23.03
N LEU A 133 -22.25 -14.19 -22.23
CA LEU A 133 -22.02 -13.30 -21.09
C LEU A 133 -21.13 -13.95 -20.02
N ILE A 134 -21.18 -15.28 -19.88
CA ILE A 134 -20.30 -16.05 -18.96
C ILE A 134 -18.83 -15.91 -19.36
N PHE A 135 -18.53 -15.77 -20.65
CA PHE A 135 -17.18 -15.57 -21.16
C PHE A 135 -16.81 -14.08 -21.32
N SER A 136 -17.62 -13.18 -20.79
CA SER A 136 -17.40 -11.73 -20.90
C SER A 136 -16.66 -11.17 -19.69
N PRO A 137 -16.05 -9.97 -19.81
CA PRO A 137 -15.50 -9.22 -18.67
C PRO A 137 -16.48 -8.98 -17.52
N ILE A 138 -17.80 -9.01 -17.75
CA ILE A 138 -18.79 -8.87 -16.67
C ILE A 138 -18.72 -10.06 -15.71
N TYR A 139 -18.61 -11.28 -16.24
CA TYR A 139 -18.43 -12.46 -15.40
C TYR A 139 -17.09 -12.40 -14.66
N ALA A 140 -16.01 -12.09 -15.38
CA ALA A 140 -14.67 -11.98 -14.79
C ALA A 140 -14.64 -10.93 -13.65
N PHE A 141 -15.30 -9.78 -13.83
CA PHE A 141 -15.45 -8.75 -12.81
C PHE A 141 -16.07 -9.28 -11.50
N TYR A 142 -17.22 -9.97 -11.58
CA TYR A 142 -17.86 -10.54 -10.39
C TYR A 142 -17.07 -11.71 -9.80
N HIS A 143 -16.44 -12.53 -10.64
CA HIS A 143 -15.54 -13.59 -10.18
C HIS A 143 -14.36 -13.01 -9.38
N HIS A 144 -13.75 -11.93 -9.86
CA HIS A 144 -12.69 -11.22 -9.16
C HIS A 144 -13.17 -10.58 -7.84
N ILE A 145 -14.36 -9.99 -7.80
CA ILE A 145 -14.96 -9.52 -6.53
C ILE A 145 -15.11 -10.68 -5.55
N TYR A 146 -15.63 -11.81 -6.00
CA TYR A 146 -15.85 -12.98 -5.15
C TYR A 146 -14.54 -13.53 -4.58
N ILE A 147 -13.53 -13.73 -5.42
CA ILE A 147 -12.23 -14.28 -5.01
C ILE A 147 -11.48 -13.29 -4.11
N SER A 148 -11.33 -12.04 -4.53
CA SER A 148 -10.63 -11.00 -3.77
C SER A 148 -11.34 -10.67 -2.45
N GLY A 149 -12.68 -10.63 -2.47
CA GLY A 149 -13.52 -10.46 -1.28
C GLY A 149 -13.39 -11.62 -0.29
N GLY A 150 -13.44 -12.86 -0.78
CA GLY A 150 -13.24 -14.04 0.05
C GLY A 150 -11.84 -14.09 0.67
N HIS A 151 -10.80 -13.72 -0.09
CA HIS A 151 -9.42 -13.63 0.39
C HIS A 151 -9.27 -12.54 1.46
N TYR A 152 -9.79 -11.34 1.22
CA TYR A 152 -9.81 -10.26 2.21
C TYR A 152 -10.50 -10.67 3.51
N ILE A 153 -11.72 -11.23 3.43
CA ILE A 153 -12.47 -11.66 4.62
C ILE A 153 -11.69 -12.71 5.42
N LYS A 154 -11.01 -13.63 4.74
CA LYS A 154 -10.16 -14.65 5.39
C LYS A 154 -8.94 -14.01 6.08
N GLU A 155 -8.22 -13.12 5.41
CA GLU A 155 -7.07 -12.41 5.99
C GLU A 155 -7.49 -11.56 7.19
N HIS A 156 -8.55 -10.77 7.03
CA HIS A 156 -9.09 -9.91 8.09
C HIS A 156 -9.56 -10.70 9.32
N ARG A 157 -10.26 -11.83 9.13
CA ARG A 157 -10.61 -12.72 10.25
C ARG A 157 -9.37 -13.29 10.94
N SER A 158 -8.32 -13.62 10.19
CA SER A 158 -7.06 -14.10 10.78
C SER A 158 -6.37 -13.00 11.59
N LEU A 159 -6.43 -11.74 11.15
CA LEU A 159 -5.89 -10.59 11.87
C LEU A 159 -6.63 -10.39 13.19
N LEU A 160 -7.96 -10.33 13.18
CA LEU A 160 -8.77 -10.21 14.40
C LEU A 160 -8.55 -11.38 15.37
N ALA A 161 -8.46 -12.61 14.85
CA ALA A 161 -8.21 -13.78 15.69
C ALA A 161 -6.81 -13.75 16.33
N SER A 162 -5.81 -13.17 15.66
CA SER A 162 -4.43 -13.11 16.14
C SER A 162 -4.23 -12.26 17.40
N GLU A 163 -5.20 -11.40 17.72
CA GLU A 163 -5.15 -10.52 18.88
C GLU A 163 -5.15 -11.30 20.20
N THR A 164 -5.89 -12.40 20.24
CA THR A 164 -6.08 -13.23 21.43
C THR A 164 -5.29 -14.53 21.37
N GLN A 165 -4.92 -14.99 20.17
CA GLN A 165 -4.14 -16.20 20.00
C GLN A 165 -2.72 -16.06 20.57
N ALA A 166 -2.24 -17.12 21.20
CA ALA A 166 -0.85 -17.21 21.64
C ALA A 166 0.06 -17.39 20.40
N PRO A 167 1.18 -16.66 20.32
CA PRO A 167 2.16 -16.88 19.27
C PRO A 167 2.85 -18.23 19.45
N ASN A 168 3.25 -18.84 18.34
CA ASN A 168 3.85 -20.18 18.32
C ASN A 168 5.39 -20.14 18.40
N TRP A 169 6.00 -18.96 18.57
CA TRP A 169 7.45 -18.78 18.64
C TRP A 169 8.17 -19.77 19.57
N GLN A 170 9.09 -20.54 18.99
CA GLN A 170 10.02 -21.41 19.72
C GLN A 170 11.38 -20.73 19.77
N ILE A 171 11.63 -20.02 20.88
CA ILE A 171 12.87 -19.28 21.10
C ILE A 171 14.00 -20.27 21.41
N LEU A 172 15.09 -20.18 20.64
CA LEU A 172 16.29 -20.99 20.81
C LEU A 172 17.35 -20.25 21.62
N SER A 173 17.49 -18.94 21.40
CA SER A 173 18.43 -18.09 22.14
C SER A 173 17.98 -16.63 22.13
N VAL A 174 18.38 -15.87 23.16
CA VAL A 174 18.13 -14.43 23.32
C VAL A 174 19.40 -13.76 23.82
N GLN A 175 20.03 -12.94 22.99
CA GLN A 175 21.28 -12.23 23.25
C GLN A 175 21.22 -10.80 22.67
N PRO A 176 20.40 -9.91 23.24
CA PRO A 176 20.28 -8.54 22.77
C PRO A 176 21.60 -7.79 22.93
N LYS A 177 22.10 -7.20 21.85
CA LYS A 177 23.31 -6.37 21.86
C LYS A 177 23.07 -4.96 22.41
N TYR A 178 21.90 -4.40 22.12
CA TYR A 178 21.54 -3.03 22.49
C TYR A 178 20.48 -3.00 23.59
N ARG A 179 20.44 -1.90 24.34
CA ARG A 179 19.42 -1.65 25.37
C ARG A 179 18.10 -1.19 24.77
N ASN A 180 18.17 -0.27 23.81
CA ASN A 180 17.02 0.35 23.18
C ASN A 180 17.01 0.06 21.68
N TYR A 181 15.97 -0.61 21.21
CA TYR A 181 15.70 -0.83 19.79
C TYR A 181 14.55 0.08 19.37
N VAL A 182 14.70 0.74 18.21
CA VAL A 182 13.64 1.58 17.65
C VAL A 182 13.36 1.15 16.22
N VAL A 183 12.09 0.90 15.90
CA VAL A 183 11.61 0.70 14.52
C VAL A 183 10.73 1.89 14.17
N ILE A 184 11.16 2.69 13.20
CA ILE A 184 10.35 3.76 12.62
C ILE A 184 9.74 3.22 11.33
N ILE A 185 8.42 3.09 11.30
CA ILE A 185 7.65 2.66 10.14
C ILE A 185 7.16 3.93 9.44
N GLY A 186 7.75 4.23 8.30
CA GLY A 186 7.37 5.31 7.41
C GLY A 186 6.22 4.94 6.47
N GLU A 187 5.72 5.95 5.77
CA GLU A 187 4.53 5.88 4.93
C GLU A 187 4.80 6.56 3.57
N SER A 188 4.52 5.86 2.47
CA SER A 188 4.49 6.40 1.09
C SER A 188 5.77 7.09 0.58
N MET A 189 6.94 6.87 1.22
CA MET A 189 8.22 7.47 0.85
C MET A 189 8.97 6.63 -0.20
N ARG A 190 9.20 7.21 -1.39
CA ARG A 190 10.01 6.61 -2.45
C ARG A 190 11.49 6.82 -2.18
N LYS A 191 12.34 5.85 -2.52
CA LYS A 191 13.79 5.96 -2.30
C LYS A 191 14.46 7.05 -3.16
N ASP A 192 13.96 7.28 -4.36
CA ASP A 192 14.64 8.06 -5.41
C ASP A 192 14.55 9.58 -5.22
N TYR A 193 13.72 10.04 -4.27
CA TYR A 193 13.65 11.43 -3.83
C TYR A 193 14.51 11.72 -2.59
N LEU A 194 15.27 10.76 -2.05
CA LEU A 194 16.17 10.98 -0.90
C LEU A 194 17.54 11.50 -1.36
N SER A 195 17.99 12.63 -0.82
CA SER A 195 19.34 13.14 -1.05
C SER A 195 20.43 12.20 -0.53
N ALA A 196 20.14 11.45 0.53
CA ALA A 196 20.98 10.36 1.03
C ALA A 196 21.24 9.23 0.00
N TYR A 197 20.39 9.10 -1.02
CA TYR A 197 20.59 8.20 -2.17
C TYR A 197 20.98 8.92 -3.46
N GLY A 198 21.27 10.22 -3.40
CA GLY A 198 21.78 11.01 -4.52
C GLY A 198 20.75 11.90 -5.21
N TYR A 199 19.54 12.09 -4.65
CA TYR A 199 18.62 13.09 -5.17
C TYR A 199 19.21 14.51 -5.05
N PRO A 200 19.05 15.40 -6.06
CA PRO A 200 19.77 16.68 -6.09
C PRO A 200 19.36 17.70 -5.03
N ILE A 201 18.07 17.74 -4.66
CA ILE A 201 17.60 18.59 -3.56
C ILE A 201 17.90 17.87 -2.25
N ASP A 202 18.43 18.60 -1.25
CA ASP A 202 18.85 18.01 0.03
C ASP A 202 17.66 17.68 0.96
N THR A 203 16.89 16.65 0.58
CA THR A 203 15.68 16.20 1.29
C THR A 203 15.95 15.48 2.60
N THR A 204 17.13 14.88 2.77
CA THR A 204 17.49 14.09 3.95
C THR A 204 18.90 14.41 4.46
N PRO A 205 19.15 15.66 4.89
CA PRO A 205 20.48 16.13 5.28
C PRO A 205 21.09 15.34 6.44
N PHE A 206 20.29 14.90 7.43
CA PHE A 206 20.78 14.08 8.53
C PHE A 206 21.18 12.68 8.05
N LEU A 207 20.30 11.98 7.34
CA LEU A 207 20.57 10.63 6.85
C LEU A 207 21.76 10.57 5.87
N ARG A 208 21.98 11.63 5.09
CA ARG A 208 23.13 11.74 4.19
C ARG A 208 24.47 11.73 4.92
N GLN A 209 24.52 12.19 6.17
CA GLN A 209 25.75 12.33 6.95
C GLN A 209 25.88 11.33 8.11
N THR A 210 24.77 10.69 8.50
CA THR A 210 24.73 9.83 9.67
C THR A 210 25.61 8.58 9.52
N LYS A 211 26.28 8.17 10.60
CA LYS A 211 26.97 6.87 10.63
C LYS A 211 25.92 5.78 10.75
N GLY A 212 25.98 4.77 9.87
CA GLY A 212 24.94 3.78 9.75
C GLY A 212 25.00 3.01 8.45
N LEU A 213 24.05 2.10 8.28
CA LEU A 213 23.80 1.37 7.04
C LEU A 213 22.58 1.96 6.35
N LEU A 214 22.74 2.36 5.09
CA LEU A 214 21.64 2.71 4.20
C LEU A 214 21.58 1.65 3.10
N VAL A 215 20.40 1.15 2.75
CA VAL A 215 20.23 0.14 1.69
C VAL A 215 19.60 0.80 0.47
N ASP A 216 20.43 1.08 -0.54
CA ASP A 216 19.98 1.56 -1.84
C ASP A 216 19.51 0.36 -2.69
N GLY A 217 18.22 0.05 -2.54
CA GLY A 217 17.56 -1.08 -3.18
C GLY A 217 16.62 -1.88 -2.27
N TYR A 218 16.16 -1.34 -1.14
CA TYR A 218 15.14 -2.00 -0.35
C TYR A 218 13.78 -1.93 -1.07
N ILE A 219 13.11 -3.09 -1.18
CA ILE A 219 11.88 -3.27 -1.94
C ILE A 219 10.78 -3.73 -1.00
N SER A 220 9.70 -2.96 -0.88
CA SER A 220 8.53 -3.30 -0.07
C SER A 220 7.84 -4.58 -0.57
N THR A 221 7.02 -5.19 0.28
CA THR A 221 6.33 -6.44 -0.07
C THR A 221 5.12 -6.21 -0.97
N ALA A 222 4.41 -5.09 -0.79
CA ALA A 222 3.23 -4.68 -1.57
C ALA A 222 3.19 -3.14 -1.72
N PRO A 223 2.32 -2.57 -2.57
CA PRO A 223 2.36 -1.15 -2.91
C PRO A 223 1.39 -0.28 -2.09
N ASN A 224 0.82 -0.79 -1.00
CA ASN A 224 -0.04 -0.03 -0.08
C ASN A 224 0.04 -0.60 1.34
N THR A 225 -0.20 0.24 2.35
CA THR A 225 -0.04 -0.04 3.79
C THR A 225 -0.73 -1.33 4.24
N ALA A 226 -2.04 -1.43 3.98
CA ALA A 226 -2.91 -2.54 4.42
C ALA A 226 -2.39 -3.92 4.02
N ILE A 227 -1.73 -4.01 2.87
CA ILE A 227 -1.24 -5.27 2.30
C ILE A 227 0.27 -5.44 2.56
N SER A 228 1.05 -4.36 2.57
CA SER A 228 2.51 -4.38 2.67
C SER A 228 3.00 -4.66 4.10
N LEU A 229 2.43 -3.96 5.09
CA LEU A 229 2.94 -4.06 6.46
C LEU A 229 2.68 -5.41 7.11
N PRO A 230 1.47 -6.03 7.07
CA PRO A 230 1.31 -7.38 7.62
C PRO A 230 2.23 -8.42 6.96
N ARG A 231 2.56 -8.28 5.66
CA ARG A 231 3.53 -9.15 4.97
C ARG A 231 4.98 -8.89 5.36
N THR A 232 5.30 -7.68 5.79
CA THR A 232 6.64 -7.27 6.23
C THR A 232 6.89 -7.65 7.70
N LEU A 233 5.86 -7.48 8.54
CA LEU A 233 5.96 -7.51 10.00
C LEU A 233 5.60 -8.88 10.62
N ALA A 234 4.94 -9.76 9.86
CA ALA A 234 4.56 -11.11 10.28
C ALA A 234 5.16 -12.19 9.37
N ILE A 235 5.12 -13.45 9.82
CA ILE A 235 5.49 -14.58 8.96
C ILE A 235 4.59 -14.55 7.72
N SER A 236 5.21 -14.56 6.53
CA SER A 236 4.51 -14.55 5.26
C SER A 236 5.26 -15.34 4.19
N ASP A 237 4.49 -16.00 3.31
CA ASP A 237 4.99 -16.60 2.07
C ASP A 237 4.76 -15.71 0.83
N GLY A 238 4.23 -14.49 1.05
CA GLY A 238 3.80 -13.56 0.02
C GLY A 238 2.29 -13.55 -0.24
N LEU A 239 1.66 -14.73 -0.28
CA LEU A 239 0.23 -14.90 -0.55
C LEU A 239 -0.60 -15.00 0.73
N HIS A 240 -0.01 -15.58 1.76
CA HIS A 240 -0.60 -15.78 3.08
C HIS A 240 0.25 -15.10 4.14
N ILE A 241 -0.43 -14.61 5.18
CA ILE A 241 0.16 -14.02 6.37
C ILE A 241 -0.22 -14.85 7.61
N GLN A 242 0.68 -14.92 8.57
CA GLN A 242 0.44 -15.52 9.89
C GLN A 242 0.57 -14.42 10.96
N PRO A 243 -0.45 -13.58 11.12
CA PRO A 243 -0.34 -12.35 11.92
C PRO A 243 -0.07 -12.57 13.41
N THR A 244 -0.40 -13.75 13.95
CA THR A 244 -0.08 -14.11 15.35
C THR A 244 1.43 -14.16 15.60
N ASP A 245 2.20 -14.64 14.61
CA ASP A 245 3.65 -14.72 14.66
C ASP A 245 4.25 -13.50 13.94
N ASN A 246 4.28 -12.38 14.65
CA ASN A 246 4.79 -11.09 14.20
C ASN A 246 5.96 -10.58 15.03
N PHE A 247 6.60 -9.51 14.57
CA PHE A 247 7.81 -8.96 15.20
C PHE A 247 7.59 -8.47 16.65
N ILE A 248 6.40 -7.98 17.00
CA ILE A 248 6.05 -7.59 18.38
C ILE A 248 5.87 -8.83 19.25
N THR A 249 5.13 -9.83 18.79
CA THR A 249 4.95 -11.07 19.57
C THR A 249 6.26 -11.83 19.73
N LEU A 250 7.17 -11.72 18.77
CA LEU A 250 8.54 -12.23 18.88
C LEU A 250 9.33 -11.51 19.96
N ALA A 251 9.34 -10.17 19.94
CA ALA A 251 10.05 -9.37 20.94
C ALA A 251 9.52 -9.62 22.35
N ASN A 252 8.19 -9.65 22.53
CA ASN A 252 7.55 -9.97 23.82
C ASN A 252 7.93 -11.37 24.30
N LYS A 253 7.89 -12.37 23.41
CA LYS A 253 8.28 -13.76 23.75
C LYS A 253 9.76 -13.85 24.15
N ALA A 254 10.61 -13.00 23.57
CA ALA A 254 12.02 -12.88 23.91
C ALA A 254 12.28 -12.01 25.17
N GLY A 255 11.24 -11.52 25.85
CA GLY A 255 11.36 -10.78 27.11
C GLY A 255 11.65 -9.29 26.98
N PHE A 256 11.43 -8.70 25.79
CA PHE A 256 11.53 -7.26 25.59
C PHE A 256 10.29 -6.56 26.15
N GLU A 257 10.46 -5.32 26.61
CA GLU A 257 9.34 -4.40 26.82
C GLU A 257 9.03 -3.70 25.50
N THR A 258 7.78 -3.78 25.02
CA THR A 258 7.38 -3.22 23.72
C THR A 258 6.45 -2.01 23.86
N VAL A 259 6.81 -0.93 23.16
CA VAL A 259 6.06 0.33 23.16
C VAL A 259 5.73 0.72 21.73
N TRP A 260 4.46 0.91 21.42
CA TRP A 260 3.99 1.36 20.11
C TRP A 260 3.41 2.77 20.20
N ILE A 261 3.89 3.69 19.37
CA ILE A 261 3.44 5.08 19.28
C ILE A 261 3.08 5.38 17.82
N SER A 262 1.83 5.76 17.56
CA SER A 262 1.29 5.86 16.19
C SER A 262 0.60 7.19 15.94
N ASN A 263 0.96 7.84 14.83
CA ASN A 263 0.19 8.96 14.27
C ASN A 263 -0.91 8.48 13.30
N GLN A 264 -0.81 7.24 12.80
CA GLN A 264 -1.93 6.62 12.10
C GLN A 264 -3.01 6.19 13.11
N GLY A 265 -4.27 6.34 12.70
CA GLY A 265 -5.40 6.20 13.60
C GLY A 265 -5.80 4.78 13.92
N PHE A 266 -6.68 4.68 14.91
CA PHE A 266 -7.22 3.45 15.44
C PHE A 266 -8.69 3.34 15.00
N LEU A 267 -8.99 2.50 13.98
CA LEU A 267 -10.37 2.26 13.53
C LEU A 267 -11.05 1.28 14.50
N GLY A 268 -12.10 1.74 15.19
CA GLY A 268 -13.01 0.88 15.94
C GLY A 268 -12.33 -0.08 16.92
N LYS A 269 -12.94 -1.26 17.13
CA LYS A 269 -12.26 -2.38 17.82
C LYS A 269 -11.33 -3.05 16.80
N TYR A 270 -10.11 -2.52 16.67
CA TYR A 270 -8.97 -3.20 16.03
C TYR A 270 -9.14 -3.58 14.55
N ASP A 271 -9.79 -2.76 13.74
CA ASP A 271 -10.27 -3.15 12.40
C ASP A 271 -9.19 -3.17 11.28
N THR A 272 -7.94 -2.75 11.52
CA THR A 272 -6.86 -2.78 10.51
C THR A 272 -5.77 -3.80 10.83
N ALA A 273 -5.03 -4.24 9.81
CA ALA A 273 -3.89 -5.13 9.98
C ALA A 273 -2.78 -4.56 10.88
N ILE A 274 -2.65 -3.23 10.94
CA ILE A 274 -1.66 -2.58 11.79
C ILE A 274 -2.13 -2.49 13.23
N SER A 275 -3.40 -2.15 13.47
CA SER A 275 -3.96 -2.20 14.81
C SER A 275 -3.87 -3.61 15.42
N SER A 276 -4.07 -4.67 14.64
CA SER A 276 -3.98 -6.06 15.13
C SER A 276 -2.54 -6.49 15.47
N ILE A 277 -1.51 -5.86 14.90
CA ILE A 277 -0.12 -6.06 15.30
C ILE A 277 0.21 -5.18 16.51
N ALA A 278 -0.14 -3.90 16.48
CA ALA A 278 0.13 -2.95 17.56
C ALA A 278 -0.56 -3.35 18.88
N VAL A 279 -1.75 -3.97 18.82
CA VAL A 279 -2.47 -4.50 20.00
C VAL A 279 -1.71 -5.59 20.75
N ARG A 280 -0.63 -6.13 20.17
CA ARG A 280 0.25 -7.07 20.86
C ARG A 280 1.34 -6.41 21.70
N SER A 281 1.58 -5.10 21.59
CA SER A 281 2.62 -4.39 22.36
C SER A 281 2.25 -4.23 23.84
N ASP A 282 3.21 -4.13 24.76
CA ASP A 282 2.92 -3.93 26.19
C ASP A 282 2.26 -2.56 26.45
N LYS A 283 2.76 -1.51 25.77
CA LYS A 283 2.22 -0.14 25.83
C LYS A 283 1.88 0.37 24.45
N LYS A 284 0.81 1.17 24.34
CA LYS A 284 0.31 1.70 23.07
C LYS A 284 -0.18 3.13 23.23
N PHE A 285 0.21 3.98 22.29
CA PHE A 285 -0.18 5.38 22.23
C PHE A 285 -0.59 5.70 20.80
N PHE A 286 -1.85 6.09 20.60
CA PHE A 286 -2.38 6.50 19.31
C PHE A 286 -2.81 7.96 19.44
N LEU A 287 -2.30 8.83 18.57
CA LEU A 287 -2.68 10.24 18.56
C LEU A 287 -4.15 10.42 18.19
N LYS A 288 -4.69 9.57 17.30
CA LYS A 288 -6.10 9.59 16.90
C LYS A 288 -6.91 8.56 17.71
N LYS A 289 -7.80 9.04 18.60
CA LYS A 289 -8.75 8.21 19.37
C LYS A 289 -10.18 8.41 18.83
N GLY A 290 -10.78 7.36 18.27
CA GLY A 290 -12.25 7.28 18.07
C GLY A 290 -12.85 7.96 16.84
N GLY A 291 -12.05 8.42 15.88
CA GLY A 291 -12.53 8.97 14.60
C GLY A 291 -11.39 9.54 13.77
N PHE A 292 -11.43 9.35 12.45
CA PHE A 292 -10.35 9.75 11.52
C PHE A 292 -10.48 11.19 10.99
N ASN A 293 -11.49 11.95 11.41
CA ASN A 293 -11.78 13.32 10.94
C ASN A 293 -10.83 14.41 11.50
N SER A 294 -9.55 14.10 11.73
CA SER A 294 -8.52 15.12 11.94
C SER A 294 -7.37 14.93 10.95
N SER A 295 -7.41 15.72 9.88
CA SER A 295 -6.28 16.63 9.63
C SER A 295 -5.99 17.36 10.94
N ASP A 296 -4.77 17.24 11.51
CA ASP A 296 -4.16 18.14 12.54
C ASP A 296 -3.07 17.47 13.41
N HIS A 297 -2.51 16.30 13.05
CA HIS A 297 -1.35 15.75 13.79
C HIS A 297 -0.10 15.59 12.92
N TYR A 298 0.96 16.31 13.30
CA TYR A 298 2.28 16.16 12.72
C TYR A 298 3.04 15.03 13.40
N ASP A 299 3.87 14.30 12.65
CA ASP A 299 4.66 13.19 13.22
C ASP A 299 5.60 13.65 14.36
N SER A 300 5.96 14.93 14.40
CA SER A 300 6.70 15.54 15.53
C SER A 300 6.02 15.34 16.89
N GLU A 301 4.70 15.14 16.92
CA GLU A 301 3.93 14.91 18.16
C GLU A 301 4.14 13.51 18.75
N LEU A 302 4.79 12.60 18.02
CA LEU A 302 5.24 11.33 18.58
C LEU A 302 6.45 11.50 19.49
N LEU A 303 7.26 12.56 19.31
CA LEU A 303 8.51 12.77 20.05
C LEU A 303 8.28 12.93 21.56
N PRO A 304 7.35 13.78 22.06
CA PRO A 304 7.13 13.89 23.50
C PRO A 304 6.77 12.56 24.17
N ILE A 305 5.92 11.75 23.52
CA ILE A 305 5.53 10.43 24.03
C ILE A 305 6.74 9.49 24.02
N PHE A 306 7.54 9.52 22.95
CA PHE A 306 8.76 8.72 22.84
C PHE A 306 9.74 9.07 23.97
N THR A 307 10.05 10.35 24.18
CA THR A 307 10.97 10.80 25.23
C THR A 307 10.45 10.44 26.62
N GLU A 308 9.15 10.58 26.88
CA GLU A 308 8.53 10.16 28.14
C GLU A 308 8.70 8.66 28.40
N GLN A 309 8.40 7.81 27.41
CA GLN A 309 8.54 6.37 27.55
C GLN A 309 10.00 5.92 27.60
N LEU A 310 10.91 6.61 26.91
CA LEU A 310 12.34 6.36 26.95
C LEU A 310 12.95 6.66 28.34
N ALA A 311 12.43 7.69 29.02
CA ALA A 311 12.85 8.07 30.37
C ALA A 311 12.40 7.09 31.46
N GLN A 312 11.40 6.25 31.20
CA GLN A 312 10.94 5.24 32.16
C GLN A 312 12.04 4.22 32.45
N LYS A 313 12.24 3.89 33.72
CA LYS A 313 13.19 2.84 34.12
C LYS A 313 12.64 1.47 33.70
N SER A 314 13.51 0.67 33.13
CA SER A 314 13.25 -0.73 32.81
C SER A 314 14.54 -1.50 32.99
N GLU A 315 14.44 -2.78 33.38
CA GLU A 315 15.55 -3.75 33.42
C GLU A 315 15.57 -4.67 32.19
N LYS A 316 14.51 -4.63 31.37
CA LYS A 316 14.40 -5.38 30.11
C LYS A 316 14.98 -4.59 28.93
N PRO A 317 15.51 -5.25 27.88
CA PRO A 317 15.71 -4.57 26.60
C PRO A 317 14.36 -4.04 26.09
N ARG A 318 14.38 -2.89 25.42
CA ARG A 318 13.16 -2.20 25.00
C ARG A 318 13.07 -2.15 23.49
N LEU A 319 11.87 -2.32 22.95
CA LEU A 319 11.54 -2.08 21.56
C LEU A 319 10.49 -0.97 21.48
N PHE A 320 10.86 0.14 20.87
CA PHE A 320 9.95 1.24 20.54
C PHE A 320 9.57 1.14 19.06
N VAL A 321 8.30 1.35 18.74
CA VAL A 321 7.80 1.49 17.38
C VAL A 321 7.20 2.87 17.22
N LEU A 322 7.69 3.63 16.25
CA LEU A 322 7.10 4.90 15.83
C LEU A 322 6.47 4.69 14.46
N HIS A 323 5.14 4.78 14.38
CA HIS A 323 4.40 4.60 13.14
C HIS A 323 3.91 5.95 12.62
N LEU A 324 4.49 6.37 11.51
CA LEU A 324 4.36 7.72 10.97
C LEU A 324 3.16 7.85 10.03
N MET A 325 2.64 9.07 9.91
CA MET A 325 1.83 9.46 8.77
C MET A 325 2.71 9.77 7.53
N GLY A 326 3.97 10.13 7.77
CA GLY A 326 5.02 10.20 6.76
C GLY A 326 4.64 11.04 5.55
N SER A 327 4.81 10.46 4.36
CA SER A 327 4.54 11.11 3.09
C SER A 327 3.24 10.63 2.45
N HIS A 328 2.23 10.28 3.27
CA HIS A 328 0.90 9.85 2.78
C HIS A 328 0.25 10.95 1.90
N PRO A 329 -0.48 10.57 0.82
CA PRO A 329 -1.20 11.52 -0.05
C PRO A 329 -2.03 12.58 0.70
N LYS A 330 -2.16 13.76 0.07
CA LYS A 330 -2.38 15.10 0.69
C LYS A 330 -1.15 15.62 1.43
N PHE A 331 -0.03 15.67 0.72
CA PHE A 331 1.29 15.96 1.30
C PHE A 331 1.38 17.28 2.05
N CYS A 332 0.67 18.32 1.60
CA CYS A 332 0.70 19.61 2.28
C CYS A 332 0.05 19.57 3.67
N ASP A 333 -0.82 18.61 3.95
CA ASP A 333 -1.39 18.40 5.27
C ASP A 333 -0.43 17.63 6.21
N ARG A 334 0.71 17.15 5.68
CA ARG A 334 1.74 16.41 6.44
C ARG A 334 2.84 17.32 6.97
N VAL A 335 2.95 18.54 6.44
CA VAL A 335 4.06 19.45 6.69
C VAL A 335 3.56 20.76 7.28
N LYS A 336 4.30 21.30 8.24
CA LYS A 336 3.99 22.62 8.82
C LYS A 336 4.30 23.74 7.84
N GLN A 337 5.30 23.53 7.00
CA GLN A 337 5.80 24.47 6.02
C GLN A 337 6.28 23.75 4.76
N ASP A 338 6.09 24.39 3.63
CA ASP A 338 6.74 24.00 2.38
C ASP A 338 8.18 24.55 2.39
N ILE A 339 9.18 23.68 2.54
CA ILE A 339 10.59 24.05 2.72
C ILE A 339 11.25 24.39 1.38
N TYR A 340 10.75 23.82 0.28
CA TYR A 340 11.43 23.86 -1.01
C TYR A 340 10.81 24.83 -2.03
N HIS A 341 9.59 25.30 -1.77
CA HIS A 341 8.89 26.31 -2.58
C HIS A 341 8.93 26.05 -4.10
N LEU A 342 8.79 24.78 -4.50
CA LEU A 342 8.83 24.38 -5.90
C LEU A 342 7.59 24.87 -6.65
N LYS A 343 7.72 24.98 -7.98
CA LYS A 343 6.60 25.36 -8.86
C LYS A 343 5.42 24.39 -8.72
N ASP A 344 5.70 23.11 -8.59
CA ASP A 344 4.70 22.10 -8.26
C ASP A 344 4.56 22.02 -6.73
N LYS A 345 3.47 22.57 -6.20
CA LYS A 345 3.20 22.61 -4.77
C LYS A 345 3.06 21.21 -4.16
N GLN A 346 2.48 20.25 -4.88
CA GLN A 346 2.29 18.90 -4.34
C GLN A 346 3.63 18.19 -4.21
N LEU A 347 4.48 18.27 -5.24
CA LEU A 347 5.85 17.76 -5.15
C LEU A 347 6.65 18.49 -4.06
N SER A 348 6.50 19.81 -3.94
CA SER A 348 7.20 20.59 -2.90
C SER A 348 6.84 20.14 -1.49
N CYS A 349 5.55 19.97 -1.20
CA CYS A 349 5.08 19.43 0.07
C CYS A 349 5.54 17.98 0.29
N TYR A 350 5.56 17.15 -0.76
CA TYR A 350 6.06 15.78 -0.70
C TYR A 350 7.55 15.72 -0.35
N LEU A 351 8.39 16.56 -0.95
CA LEU A 351 9.80 16.64 -0.55
C LEU A 351 9.96 17.22 0.85
N SER A 352 9.10 18.17 1.24
CA SER A 352 9.12 18.75 2.59
C SER A 352 8.79 17.70 3.66
N SER A 353 7.92 16.72 3.40
CA SER A 353 7.64 15.63 4.35
C SER A 353 8.83 14.69 4.54
N TYR A 354 9.75 14.62 3.56
CA TYR A 354 11.00 13.86 3.70
C TYR A 354 11.92 14.55 4.70
N HIS A 355 12.00 15.88 4.63
CA HIS A 355 12.79 16.68 5.57
C HIS A 355 12.24 16.58 6.99
N GLU A 356 10.92 16.64 7.17
CA GLU A 356 10.28 16.44 8.48
C GLU A 356 10.56 15.03 9.05
N THR A 357 10.51 14.00 8.19
CA THR A 357 10.85 12.62 8.59
C THR A 357 12.33 12.49 8.96
N ASP A 358 13.23 13.06 8.17
CA ASP A 358 14.69 13.10 8.42
C ASP A 358 14.99 13.79 9.76
N HIS A 359 14.34 14.93 10.02
CA HIS A 359 14.44 15.67 11.26
C HIS A 359 13.90 14.86 12.45
N LEU A 360 12.75 14.18 12.31
CA LEU A 360 12.23 13.30 13.35
C LEU A 360 13.22 12.17 13.70
N ILE A 361 13.80 11.51 12.69
CA ILE A 361 14.81 10.46 12.90
C ILE A 361 16.03 11.06 13.64
N ALA A 362 16.46 12.27 13.27
CA ALA A 362 17.56 12.96 13.95
C ALA A 362 17.27 13.21 15.43
N GLN A 363 16.06 13.69 15.77
CA GLN A 363 15.63 13.92 17.15
C GLN A 363 15.59 12.61 17.95
N VAL A 364 15.02 11.54 17.40
CA VAL A 364 15.01 10.21 18.06
C VAL A 364 16.42 9.71 18.33
N VAL A 365 17.34 9.87 17.38
CA VAL A 365 18.75 9.48 17.58
C VAL A 365 19.43 10.32 18.66
N ASN A 366 19.14 11.61 18.73
CA ASN A 366 19.69 12.51 19.75
C ASN A 366 19.18 12.14 21.15
N ASP A 367 17.88 11.88 21.29
CA ASP A 367 17.28 11.41 22.54
C ASP A 367 17.88 10.08 23.00
N LEU A 368 18.05 9.12 22.08
CA LEU A 368 18.71 7.84 22.38
C LEU A 368 20.15 8.04 22.85
N LYS A 369 20.93 8.92 22.20
CA LYS A 369 22.29 9.25 22.63
C LYS A 369 22.33 9.89 24.01
N ALA A 370 21.37 10.75 24.33
CA ALA A 370 21.29 11.43 25.63
C ALA A 370 21.11 10.45 26.80
N THR A 371 20.51 9.27 26.56
CA THR A 371 20.41 8.22 27.59
C THR A 371 21.74 7.59 27.98
N GLN A 372 22.80 7.74 27.17
CA GLN A 372 24.08 7.04 27.30
C GLN A 372 23.98 5.50 27.29
N GLN A 373 22.82 4.95 26.89
CA GLN A 373 22.61 3.52 26.73
C GLN A 373 22.89 3.09 25.29
N SER A 374 23.23 1.82 25.09
CA SER A 374 23.40 1.27 23.74
C SER A 374 22.05 1.23 23.01
N PHE A 375 22.04 1.61 21.73
CA PHE A 375 20.82 1.63 20.93
C PHE A 375 21.04 1.17 19.49
N SER A 376 19.96 0.71 18.87
CA SER A 376 19.88 0.60 17.42
C SER A 376 18.51 1.02 16.93
N LEU A 377 18.49 1.79 15.85
CA LEU A 377 17.31 2.27 15.16
C LEU A 377 17.27 1.69 13.75
N VAL A 378 16.08 1.31 13.30
CA VAL A 378 15.78 0.97 11.90
C VAL A 378 14.64 1.85 11.42
N TYR A 379 14.79 2.44 10.24
CA TYR A 379 13.74 3.15 9.52
C TYR A 379 13.51 2.46 8.18
N PHE A 380 12.25 2.27 7.79
CA PHE A 380 11.85 1.91 6.44
C PHE A 380 10.49 2.49 6.10
N SER A 381 10.24 2.78 4.81
CA SER A 381 8.88 3.08 4.34
C SER A 381 8.16 1.79 3.96
N ASP A 382 6.86 1.75 4.24
CA ASP A 382 6.00 0.60 3.96
C ASP A 382 5.78 0.35 2.46
N HIS A 383 5.67 1.41 1.66
CA HIS A 383 5.64 1.44 0.20
C HIS A 383 6.05 2.85 -0.30
N GLY A 384 6.13 2.98 -1.62
CA GLY A 384 6.28 4.27 -2.31
C GLY A 384 5.00 4.64 -3.08
N LEU A 385 5.12 5.51 -4.07
CA LEU A 385 4.02 5.97 -4.93
C LEU A 385 4.50 6.01 -6.39
N ASN A 386 3.59 6.08 -7.34
CA ASN A 386 3.94 6.37 -8.74
C ASN A 386 3.26 7.61 -9.26
N ASP A 387 3.90 8.19 -10.26
CA ASP A 387 3.28 9.18 -11.12
C ASP A 387 2.56 8.48 -12.28
N HIS A 388 1.32 8.86 -12.57
CA HIS A 388 0.59 8.40 -13.75
C HIS A 388 0.83 9.31 -14.98
N ILE A 389 1.18 10.58 -14.77
CA ILE A 389 1.36 11.60 -15.81
C ILE A 389 2.51 12.54 -15.42
N LYS A 390 3.67 12.38 -16.07
CA LYS A 390 4.80 13.30 -15.89
C LYS A 390 4.48 14.70 -16.43
N GLY A 391 4.71 15.73 -15.62
CA GLY A 391 4.56 17.15 -16.00
C GLY A 391 3.69 17.98 -15.04
N PRO A 392 3.32 19.21 -15.41
CA PRO A 392 2.52 20.09 -14.57
C PRO A 392 1.17 19.46 -14.23
N GLY A 393 0.91 19.21 -12.94
CA GLY A 393 -0.30 18.53 -12.47
C GLY A 393 -0.13 17.03 -12.21
N SER A 394 1.10 16.53 -12.24
CA SER A 394 1.47 15.21 -11.72
C SER A 394 0.89 14.98 -10.32
N LYS A 395 0.33 13.80 -10.11
CA LYS A 395 -0.18 13.33 -8.82
C LYS A 395 0.48 12.01 -8.50
N LEU A 396 1.18 11.95 -7.38
CA LEU A 396 1.73 10.72 -6.84
C LEU A 396 0.59 9.95 -6.16
N THR A 397 0.31 8.75 -6.65
CA THR A 397 -0.77 7.90 -6.15
C THR A 397 -0.28 6.46 -5.99
N HIS A 398 -1.10 5.64 -5.34
CA HIS A 398 -0.87 4.21 -5.23
C HIS A 398 -1.02 3.52 -6.59
N GLY A 399 -0.22 2.49 -6.82
CA GLY A 399 -0.36 1.65 -8.00
C GLY A 399 0.45 0.35 -7.88
N ASN A 400 0.22 -0.58 -8.79
CA ASN A 400 0.89 -1.89 -8.77
C ASN A 400 1.72 -2.17 -10.03
N GLN A 401 1.86 -1.20 -10.93
CA GLN A 401 2.51 -1.36 -12.23
C GLN A 401 3.94 -0.82 -12.30
N PHE A 402 4.31 0.08 -11.38
CA PHE A 402 5.58 0.80 -11.38
C PHE A 402 6.46 0.43 -10.20
N ARG A 403 7.78 0.36 -10.44
CA ARG A 403 8.80 0.06 -9.42
C ARG A 403 8.81 1.07 -8.27
N SER A 404 8.49 2.34 -8.54
CA SER A 404 8.47 3.41 -7.55
C SER A 404 7.48 3.17 -6.40
N ASN A 405 6.42 2.39 -6.61
CA ASN A 405 5.52 1.97 -5.54
C ASN A 405 6.16 1.01 -4.54
N TYR A 406 7.28 0.39 -4.92
CA TYR A 406 7.93 -0.64 -4.11
C TYR A 406 9.34 -0.24 -3.66
N GLU A 407 10.00 0.67 -4.37
CA GLU A 407 11.36 1.12 -4.07
C GLU A 407 11.36 2.16 -2.94
N VAL A 408 11.68 1.71 -1.73
CA VAL A 408 11.54 2.46 -0.48
C VAL A 408 12.89 2.63 0.23
N PRO A 409 13.04 3.64 1.09
CA PRO A 409 14.23 3.78 1.92
C PRO A 409 14.30 2.66 2.99
N PHE A 410 15.53 2.24 3.32
CA PHE A 410 15.83 1.48 4.52
C PHE A 410 17.13 1.98 5.14
N VAL A 411 17.10 2.28 6.43
CA VAL A 411 18.24 2.80 7.19
C VAL A 411 18.35 2.06 8.52
N ARG A 412 19.57 1.72 8.93
CA ARG A 412 19.89 1.26 10.29
C ARG A 412 21.01 2.10 10.90
N ILE A 413 20.75 2.68 12.07
CA ILE A 413 21.67 3.53 12.83
C ILE A 413 21.88 2.89 14.20
N SER A 414 23.11 2.52 14.55
CA SER A 414 23.44 1.95 15.86
C SER A 414 24.43 2.84 16.63
N SER A 415 24.38 2.79 17.97
CA SER A 415 25.25 3.59 18.84
C SER A 415 26.75 3.32 18.63
N ASP A 416 27.09 2.16 18.06
CA ASP A 416 28.46 1.73 17.78
C ASP A 416 28.87 1.86 16.30
N ASP A 417 28.01 2.40 15.42
CA ASP A 417 28.36 2.61 14.02
C ASP A 417 29.47 3.65 13.86
N LYS A 418 30.55 3.26 13.18
CA LYS A 418 31.75 4.10 13.01
C LYS A 418 31.84 4.80 11.66
N ARG A 419 31.11 4.30 10.66
CA ARG A 419 31.15 4.79 9.27
C ARG A 419 29.74 4.96 8.72
N HIS A 420 29.60 5.89 7.79
CA HIS A 420 28.46 5.94 6.87
C HIS A 420 28.67 4.89 5.78
N HIS A 421 27.72 3.98 5.59
CA HIS A 421 27.83 2.90 4.61
C HIS A 421 26.54 2.76 3.80
N VAL A 422 26.65 2.96 2.49
CA VAL A 422 25.56 2.71 1.53
C VAL A 422 25.78 1.34 0.89
N LEU A 423 24.85 0.41 1.14
CA LEU A 423 24.79 -0.89 0.49
C LEU A 423 23.90 -0.80 -0.76
N LYS A 424 24.54 -0.77 -1.94
CA LYS A 424 23.85 -0.82 -3.23
C LYS A 424 23.47 -2.26 -3.57
N LYS A 425 22.28 -2.67 -3.13
CA LYS A 425 21.80 -4.03 -3.35
C LYS A 425 20.28 -4.07 -3.27
N THR A 426 19.65 -4.76 -4.21
CA THR A 426 18.23 -5.07 -4.13
C THR A 426 17.97 -6.04 -2.99
N ILE A 427 17.11 -5.67 -2.04
CA ILE A 427 16.77 -6.47 -0.85
C ILE A 427 15.26 -6.47 -0.69
N SER A 428 14.67 -7.65 -0.51
CA SER A 428 13.23 -7.79 -0.32
C SER A 428 12.80 -7.63 1.14
N ALA A 429 11.75 -6.84 1.38
CA ALA A 429 11.14 -6.66 2.69
C ALA A 429 10.50 -7.93 3.28
N TYR A 430 10.28 -8.99 2.49
CA TYR A 430 9.90 -10.31 3.04
C TYR A 430 10.97 -10.90 3.98
N TYR A 431 12.20 -10.38 3.92
CA TYR A 431 13.27 -10.75 4.83
C TYR A 431 13.40 -9.81 6.04
N PHE A 432 12.48 -8.85 6.23
CA PHE A 432 12.48 -7.96 7.39
C PHE A 432 12.35 -8.74 8.70
N LEU A 433 11.39 -9.66 8.83
CA LEU A 433 11.21 -10.41 10.09
C LEU A 433 12.44 -11.30 10.44
N PRO A 434 13.04 -12.06 9.49
CA PRO A 434 14.34 -12.70 9.72
C PRO A 434 15.47 -11.71 10.09
N PHE A 435 15.55 -10.56 9.41
CA PHE A 435 16.51 -9.51 9.73
C PHE A 435 16.30 -8.99 11.16
N PHE A 436 15.06 -8.68 11.52
CA PHE A 436 14.65 -8.18 12.82
C PHE A 436 15.02 -9.15 13.92
N SER A 437 14.67 -10.44 13.78
CA SER A 437 15.03 -11.50 14.73
C SER A 437 16.53 -11.51 15.01
N ARG A 438 17.35 -11.53 13.95
CA ARG A 438 18.81 -11.47 14.08
C ARG A 438 19.28 -10.13 14.69
N TRP A 439 18.66 -9.03 14.31
CA TRP A 439 19.02 -7.67 14.73
C TRP A 439 18.78 -7.45 16.22
N ILE A 440 17.71 -7.99 16.78
CA ILE A 440 17.43 -7.98 18.23
C ILE A 440 18.16 -9.10 19.00
N GLY A 441 18.93 -9.94 18.30
CA GLY A 441 19.70 -11.03 18.92
C GLY A 441 18.83 -12.21 19.35
N VAL A 442 17.75 -12.51 18.63
CA VAL A 442 16.83 -13.62 18.95
C VAL A 442 16.90 -14.66 17.84
N GLU A 443 17.10 -15.92 18.22
CA GLU A 443 17.02 -17.06 17.32
C GLU A 443 15.75 -17.87 17.59
N THR A 444 15.07 -18.29 16.53
CA THR A 444 13.84 -19.07 16.63
C THR A 444 13.88 -20.27 15.69
N ARG A 445 13.08 -21.29 15.97
CA ARG A 445 12.92 -22.45 15.07
C ARG A 445 12.22 -22.09 13.76
N GLN A 446 11.33 -21.11 13.79
CA GLN A 446 10.48 -20.71 12.68
C GLN A 446 11.22 -19.90 11.62
N LEU A 447 12.16 -19.05 12.04
CA LEU A 447 12.86 -18.14 11.13
C LEU A 447 14.22 -18.69 10.74
N LYS A 448 14.50 -18.71 9.44
CA LYS A 448 15.86 -18.97 8.95
C LYS A 448 16.75 -17.77 9.25
N PRO A 449 18.05 -17.99 9.58
CA PRO A 449 18.98 -16.89 9.80
C PRO A 449 19.04 -15.93 8.61
N PHE A 450 18.95 -14.62 8.87
CA PHE A 450 18.99 -13.61 7.82
C PHE A 450 20.34 -13.55 7.12
N SER A 451 20.29 -13.42 5.78
CA SER A 451 21.45 -13.22 4.92
C SER A 451 21.14 -12.21 3.82
N TRP A 452 21.97 -11.16 3.72
CA TRP A 452 21.93 -10.18 2.63
C TRP A 452 22.05 -10.83 1.25
N LYS A 453 22.71 -11.99 1.12
CA LYS A 453 22.81 -12.72 -0.15
C LYS A 453 21.47 -13.30 -0.55
N GLN A 454 20.79 -13.95 0.39
CA GLN A 454 19.50 -14.58 0.13
C GLN A 454 18.40 -13.54 -0.08
N ALA A 455 18.41 -12.47 0.72
CA ALA A 455 17.40 -11.42 0.66
C ALA A 455 17.38 -10.64 -0.65
N GLY A 456 18.47 -10.68 -1.44
CA GLY A 456 18.54 -10.07 -2.77
C GLY A 456 18.39 -11.02 -3.94
N LYS A 457 18.11 -12.31 -3.71
CA LYS A 457 17.93 -13.30 -4.78
C LYS A 457 16.46 -13.37 -5.18
N ASN A 458 16.16 -13.27 -6.48
CA ASN A 458 14.82 -13.41 -7.05
C ASN A 458 13.77 -12.55 -6.33
N VAL A 459 14.04 -11.25 -6.20
CA VAL A 459 13.15 -10.31 -5.50
C VAL A 459 11.81 -10.23 -6.20
N ARG A 460 10.75 -10.54 -5.46
CA ARG A 460 9.35 -10.51 -5.90
C ARG A 460 8.53 -9.64 -4.96
N VAL A 461 7.43 -9.11 -5.49
CA VAL A 461 6.46 -8.28 -4.78
C VAL A 461 5.05 -8.79 -5.06
N PHE A 462 4.12 -8.53 -4.14
CA PHE A 462 2.70 -8.81 -4.32
C PHE A 462 2.03 -7.61 -4.99
N ASN A 463 1.42 -7.81 -6.16
CA ASN A 463 0.85 -6.73 -6.98
C ASN A 463 -0.67 -6.56 -6.82
N TRP A 464 -1.19 -6.82 -5.62
CA TRP A 464 -2.62 -6.95 -5.27
C TRP A 464 -3.33 -8.23 -5.75
N SER A 465 -2.74 -8.98 -6.67
CA SER A 465 -3.34 -10.24 -7.13
C SER A 465 -2.40 -11.43 -7.01
N LYS A 466 -1.11 -11.25 -7.33
CA LYS A 466 -0.13 -12.35 -7.34
C LYS A 466 1.29 -11.85 -7.03
N MET A 467 2.16 -12.81 -6.73
CA MET A 467 3.59 -12.56 -6.63
C MET A 467 4.20 -12.38 -8.01
N ILE A 468 4.91 -11.28 -8.27
CA ILE A 468 5.62 -11.02 -9.53
C ILE A 468 7.07 -10.62 -9.27
N PRO A 469 8.03 -10.95 -10.15
CA PRO A 469 9.37 -10.38 -10.10
C PRO A 469 9.34 -8.85 -10.22
N ILE A 470 10.12 -8.15 -9.39
CA ILE A 470 10.23 -6.67 -9.45
C ILE A 470 10.69 -6.18 -10.83
N SER A 471 11.43 -7.01 -11.58
CA SER A 471 11.90 -6.70 -12.93
C SER A 471 10.79 -6.65 -13.99
N GLN A 472 9.57 -7.12 -13.69
CA GLN A 472 8.42 -7.02 -14.60
C GLN A 472 7.72 -5.66 -14.49
N LEU A 473 8.01 -4.86 -13.47
CA LEU A 473 7.39 -3.57 -13.24
C LEU A 473 8.05 -2.48 -14.08
N LYS A 474 7.23 -1.51 -14.52
CA LYS A 474 7.67 -0.35 -15.29
C LYS A 474 8.54 0.57 -14.42
N ALA A 475 9.48 1.27 -15.04
CA ALA A 475 10.22 2.33 -14.36
C ALA A 475 9.35 3.60 -14.28
N ASP A 476 9.44 4.29 -13.15
CA ASP A 476 8.90 5.63 -12.94
C ASP A 476 9.93 6.41 -12.13
N PRO A 477 10.95 7.03 -12.76
CA PRO A 477 12.00 7.73 -12.03
C PRO A 477 11.51 9.06 -11.47
N ALA A 478 12.06 9.47 -10.33
CA ALA A 478 11.84 10.79 -9.73
C ALA A 478 12.05 11.94 -10.73
N ASP A 479 11.26 12.99 -10.57
CA ASP A 479 11.42 14.20 -11.36
C ASP A 479 12.60 15.01 -10.84
N ILE A 480 13.55 15.33 -11.74
CA ILE A 480 14.71 16.15 -11.40
C ILE A 480 14.31 17.62 -11.48
N VAL A 481 14.02 18.21 -10.32
CA VAL A 481 13.65 19.62 -10.18
C VAL A 481 14.77 20.42 -9.52
N SER A 482 14.96 21.66 -9.97
CA SER A 482 15.85 22.64 -9.34
C SER A 482 15.03 23.56 -8.43
N GLN A 483 15.54 23.89 -7.23
CA GLN A 483 15.02 25.02 -6.48
C GLN A 483 15.16 26.28 -7.34
N LYS A 484 14.07 27.05 -7.49
CA LYS A 484 14.21 28.39 -8.07
C LYS A 484 15.01 29.21 -7.07
N SER A 485 16.17 29.72 -7.51
CA SER A 485 16.96 30.72 -6.81
C SER A 485 16.16 31.97 -6.52
#